data_AF-A3Z1Y3-F1
#
_entry.id   AF-A3Z1Y3-F1
#
_cell.length_a   1.000
_cell.length_b   1.000
_cell.length_c   1.000
_cell.angle_alpha   90.00
_cell.angle_beta   90.00
_cell.angle_gamma   90.00
#
_symmetry.space_group_name_H-M   'P 1'
#
loop_
_entity.id
_entity.type
_entity.pdbx_description
1 polymer ?
#
loop_
_entity_poly.entity_id
_entity_poly.type
_entity_poly.pdbx_seq_one_letter_code
_entity_poly.pdbx_strand_id
1 'polypeptide(L)' 'MFIVGGWDDEVLQLNRQAAAQLIAPHAFQVVPGASHLFEEPATLEQAAHLARTWLLLHLRGGRT' A
#
# COMPACT_ATOMS: atom_id res chain seq x y z
N MET A 1 2.94 -2.89 -5.30
CA MET A 1 1.94 -2.61 -4.25
C MET A 1 2.21 -1.22 -3.74
N PHE A 2 1.17 -0.37 -3.69
CA PHE A 2 1.20 0.94 -3.07
C PHE A 2 0.23 0.93 -1.89
N ILE A 3 0.67 1.43 -0.74
CA ILE A 3 -0.15 1.63 0.46
C ILE A 3 0.07 3.08 0.87
N VAL A 4 -0.99 3.88 0.87
CA VAL A 4 -0.92 5.33 1.10
C VAL A 4 -1.93 5.74 2.16
N GLY A 5 -1.57 6.68 3.01
CA GLY A 5 -2.50 7.26 3.98
C GLY A 5 -3.61 8.07 3.31
N GLY A 6 -4.84 7.93 3.81
CA GLY A 6 -6.03 8.58 3.25
C GLY A 6 -6.10 10.10 3.47
N TRP A 7 -5.27 10.65 4.37
CA TRP A 7 -5.16 12.09 4.62
C TRP A 7 -3.95 12.73 3.91
N ASP A 8 -3.21 11.95 3.13
CA ASP A 8 -2.02 12.41 2.40
C ASP A 8 -2.36 12.63 0.92
N ASP A 9 -3.09 13.70 0.63
CA ASP A 9 -3.62 14.01 -0.71
C ASP A 9 -2.52 14.14 -1.78
N GLU A 10 -1.39 14.74 -1.43
CA GLU A 10 -0.26 14.91 -2.35
C GLU A 10 0.34 13.54 -2.72
N VAL A 11 0.65 12.71 -1.72
CA VAL A 11 1.25 11.39 -1.95
C VAL A 11 0.23 10.45 -2.61
N LEU A 12 -1.07 10.58 -2.34
CA LEU A 12 -2.12 9.87 -3.05
C LEU A 12 -2.09 10.18 -4.55
N GLN A 13 -2.02 11.45 -4.93
CA GLN A 13 -1.98 11.85 -6.33
C GLN A 13 -0.70 11.33 -7.01
N LEU A 14 0.46 11.54 -6.40
CA LEU A 14 1.75 11.10 -6.96
C LEU A 14 1.80 9.58 -7.15
N ASN A 15 1.33 8.81 -6.17
CA ASN A 15 1.36 7.36 -6.28
C ASN A 15 0.30 6.82 -7.25
N ARG A 16 -0.86 7.48 -7.39
CA ARG A 16 -1.83 7.12 -8.45
C ARG A 16 -1.23 7.32 -9.83
N GLN A 17 -0.52 8.42 -10.04
CA GLN A 17 0.20 8.68 -11.29
C GLN A 17 1.30 7.65 -11.55
N ALA A 18 2.06 7.27 -10.51
CA ALA A 18 3.08 6.23 -10.62
C ALA A 18 2.47 4.85 -10.94
N ALA A 19 1.36 4.49 -10.26
CA ALA A 19 0.65 3.25 -10.50
C ALA A 19 0.12 3.17 -11.94
N ALA A 20 -0.45 4.26 -12.47
CA ALA A 20 -0.94 4.33 -13.84
C ALA A 20 0.15 4.14 -14.91
N GLN A 21 1.42 4.35 -14.56
CA GLN A 21 2.57 4.15 -15.46
C GLN A 21 3.16 2.73 -15.37
N LEU A 22 2.76 1.91 -14.40
CA LEU A 22 3.29 0.57 -14.24
C LEU A 22 2.59 -0.44 -15.15
N ILE A 23 3.41 -1.14 -15.94
CA ILE A 23 2.97 -2.25 -16.80
C ILE A 23 2.88 -3.56 -15.99
N ALA A 24 3.71 -3.71 -14.95
CA ALA A 24 3.72 -4.89 -14.10
C ALA A 24 2.48 -4.98 -13.20
N PRO A 25 2.08 -6.20 -12.77
CA PRO A 25 1.01 -6.37 -11.79
C PRO A 25 1.27 -5.56 -10.53
N HIS A 26 0.32 -4.72 -10.18
CA HIS A 26 0.38 -3.87 -9.00
C HIS A 26 -1.01 -3.75 -8.38
N ALA A 27 -1.03 -3.39 -7.10
CA ALA A 27 -2.23 -3.01 -6.39
C ALA A 27 -1.98 -1.66 -5.73
N PHE A 28 -3.05 -0.87 -5.62
CA PHE A 28 -3.08 0.42 -4.95
C PHE A 28 -4.10 0.35 -3.82
N GLN A 29 -3.68 0.64 -2.59
CA GLN A 29 -4.51 0.58 -1.39
C GLN A 29 -4.39 1.88 -0.60
N VAL A 30 -5.52 2.34 -0.07
CA VAL A 30 -5.59 3.55 0.77
C VAL A 30 -5.98 3.13 2.18
N VAL A 31 -5.26 3.64 3.18
CA VAL A 31 -5.56 3.43 4.60
C VAL A 31 -6.39 4.63 5.09
N PRO A 32 -7.70 4.47 5.33
CA PRO A 32 -8.54 5.59 5.75
C PRO A 32 -8.09 6.11 7.12
N GLY A 33 -8.10 7.43 7.29
CA GLY A 33 -7.73 8.05 8.57
C GLY A 33 -6.24 8.08 8.87
N ALA A 34 -5.37 7.70 7.93
CA ALA A 34 -3.92 7.70 8.10
C ALA A 34 -3.27 8.91 7.42
N SER A 35 -2.33 9.54 8.10
CA SER A 35 -1.37 10.48 7.52
C SER A 35 -0.19 9.76 6.87
N HIS A 36 0.81 10.52 6.43
CA HIS A 36 1.99 10.02 5.72
C HIS A 36 2.72 8.87 6.44
N LEU A 37 2.79 8.96 7.78
CA LEU A 37 3.57 8.03 8.61
C LEU A 37 2.73 6.93 9.26
N PHE A 38 1.41 6.93 9.07
CA PHE A 38 0.49 5.96 9.69
C PHE A 38 0.62 5.93 11.24
N GLU A 39 0.73 7.11 11.87
CA GLU A 39 0.85 7.22 13.34
C GLU A 39 -0.50 7.13 14.05
N GLU A 40 -1.60 7.29 13.31
CA GLU A 40 -2.94 7.23 13.86
C GLU A 40 -3.30 5.81 14.31
N PRO A 41 -4.18 5.66 15.32
CA PRO A 41 -4.52 4.35 15.87
C PRO A 41 -4.92 3.33 14.82
N ALA A 42 -4.33 2.13 14.89
CA ALA A 42 -4.56 0.99 14.01
C ALA A 42 -4.12 1.16 12.54
N THR A 43 -3.61 2.33 12.13
CA THR A 43 -3.30 2.58 10.71
C THR A 43 -2.03 1.86 10.25
N LEU A 44 -1.01 1.79 11.10
CA LEU A 44 0.20 1.02 10.82
C LEU A 44 -0.10 -0.49 10.75
N GLU A 45 -0.93 -1.01 11.65
CA GLU A 45 -1.36 -2.41 11.65
C GLU A 45 -2.16 -2.74 10.38
N GLN A 46 -3.03 -1.83 9.93
CA GLN A 46 -3.76 -1.99 8.68
C GLN A 46 -2.81 -1.99 7.48
N ALA A 47 -1.85 -1.07 7.42
CA ALA A 47 -0.82 -1.05 6.37
C ALA A 47 0.02 -2.34 6.36
N ALA A 48 0.46 -2.82 7.52
CA ALA A 48 1.21 -4.05 7.67
C ALA A 48 0.40 -5.28 7.21
N HIS A 49 -0.90 -5.32 7.53
CA HIS A 49 -1.79 -6.40 7.10
C HIS A 49 -1.94 -6.47 5.57
N LEU A 50 -2.11 -5.30 4.93
CA LEU A 50 -2.18 -5.18 3.47
C LEU A 50 -0.87 -5.65 2.81
N ALA A 51 0.27 -5.19 3.33
CA ALA A 51 1.59 -5.59 2.84
C ALA A 51 1.82 -7.11 2.97
N ARG A 52 1.55 -7.67 4.14
CA ARG A 52 1.64 -9.13 4.39
C ARG A 52 0.80 -9.92 3.40
N THR A 53 -0.45 -9.51 3.19
CA THR A 53 -1.38 -10.21 2.29
C THR A 53 -0.87 -10.19 0.84
N TRP A 54 -0.38 -9.04 0.38
CA TRP A 54 0.20 -8.92 -0.96
C TRP A 54 1.43 -9.84 -1.14
N LEU A 55 2.34 -9.83 -0.17
CA LEU A 55 3.55 -10.66 -0.20
C LEU A 55 3.21 -12.15 -0.18
N LEU A 56 2.28 -12.59 0.68
CA LEU A 56 1.85 -13.99 0.76
C LEU A 56 1.17 -14.49 -0.53
N LEU A 57 0.59 -13.59 -1.32
CA LEU A 57 0.01 -13.92 -2.62
C LEU A 57 1.07 -14.06 -3.71
N HIS A 58 2.07 -13.16 -3.73
CA HIS A 58 3.01 -13.04 -4.84
C HIS A 58 4.37 -13.72 -4.61
N LEU A 59 4.75 -13.99 -3.36
CA LEU A 59 6.04 -14.62 -3.02
C LEU A 59 5.98 -16.14 -2.85
N ARG A 60 4.89 -16.81 -3.28
CA ARG A 60 4.73 -18.28 -3.19
C ARG A 60 5.71 -19.10 -4.07
N GLY A 61 6.78 -18.48 -4.59
CA GLY A 61 7.84 -19.12 -5.37
C GLY A 61 9.09 -19.53 -4.58
N GLY A 62 9.18 -19.22 -3.28
CA GLY A 62 10.27 -19.73 -2.42
C GLY A 62 10.06 -21.20 -2.08
N ARG A 63 10.39 -22.09 -3.02
CA ARG A 63 10.44 -23.55 -2.78
C ARG A 63 11.48 -23.85 -1.70
N THR A 64 11.04 -24.56 -0.67
CA THR A 64 11.84 -25.40 0.23
C THR A 64 12.73 -26.37 -0.54
#